data_AF-A0A0W8FIK9-F1
#
_entry.id   AF-A0A0W8FIK9-F1
#
_cell.length_a   1.000
_cell.length_b   1.000
_cell.length_c   1.000
_cell.angle_alpha   90.00
_cell.angle_beta   90.00
_cell.angle_gamma   90.00
#
_symmetry.space_group_name_H-M   'P 1'
#
loop_
_entity.id
_entity.type
_entity.pdbx_description
1 polymer ?
#
loop_
_entity_poly.entity_id
_entity_poly.type
_entity_poly.pdbx_seq_one_letter_code
_entity_poly.pdbx_strand_id
1 'polypeptide(L)'
;MTSRMHTPHTTCPSCHEVVYLDELVGGRCPLCGYSLDDDGEVCSEFDETLERSDLGWMIFTYFMFKRFDDLGVNPLNVMQMLSRYEEGCTCDLREIGMLQYELETRMSYWERLIPKRCSKCGRIFFRGGKSVIAGCLGRQDYVKRYICTAC
;
A
#
# COMPACT_ATOMS: atom_id res chain seq x y z
N MET A 1 39.27 -13.21 -31.31
CA MET A 1 38.02 -12.47 -31.09
C MET A 1 37.30 -13.12 -29.91
N THR A 2 37.63 -12.70 -28.70
CA THR A 2 36.98 -13.17 -27.46
C THR A 2 35.89 -12.20 -27.10
N SER A 3 34.63 -12.65 -27.16
CA SER A 3 33.45 -11.84 -26.86
C SER A 3 33.43 -11.52 -25.36
N ARG A 4 33.84 -10.30 -24.98
CA ARG A 4 33.75 -9.74 -23.61
C ARG A 4 32.33 -9.21 -23.33
N MET A 5 31.31 -10.01 -23.61
CA MET A 5 29.91 -9.58 -23.55
C MET A 5 29.34 -9.47 -22.13
N HIS A 6 30.07 -9.88 -21.08
CA HIS A 6 29.59 -9.91 -19.70
C HIS A 6 30.50 -9.22 -18.67
N THR A 7 31.58 -8.58 -19.10
CA THR A 7 32.41 -7.79 -18.18
C THR A 7 31.69 -6.48 -17.89
N PRO A 8 31.54 -6.09 -16.60
CA PRO A 8 30.88 -4.84 -16.25
C PRO A 8 31.63 -3.66 -16.87
N HIS A 9 30.91 -2.85 -17.63
CA HIS A 9 31.43 -1.73 -18.40
C HIS A 9 30.54 -0.51 -18.22
N THR A 10 31.13 0.65 -18.38
CA THR A 10 30.44 1.94 -18.37
C THR A 10 30.95 2.79 -19.53
N THR A 11 30.23 3.84 -19.89
CA THR A 11 30.66 4.80 -20.92
C THR A 11 31.21 6.03 -20.23
N CYS A 12 32.45 6.41 -20.54
CA CYS A 12 33.05 7.59 -19.93
C CYS A 12 32.30 8.86 -20.36
N PRO A 13 31.86 9.72 -19.43
CA PRO A 13 31.09 10.92 -19.76
C PRO A 13 31.91 12.00 -20.49
N SER A 14 33.24 11.95 -20.38
CA SER A 14 34.13 12.95 -21.00
C SER A 14 34.53 12.59 -22.44
N CYS A 15 34.90 11.33 -22.70
CA CYS A 15 35.38 10.90 -24.01
C CYS A 15 34.39 9.99 -24.76
N HIS A 16 33.26 9.64 -24.14
CA HIS A 16 32.19 8.81 -24.70
C HIS A 16 32.61 7.41 -25.18
N GLU A 17 33.79 6.97 -24.75
CA GLU A 17 34.29 5.63 -25.04
C GLU A 17 33.83 4.62 -23.98
N VAL A 18 33.67 3.37 -24.41
CA VAL A 18 33.32 2.27 -23.53
C VAL A 18 34.57 1.88 -22.72
N VAL A 19 34.44 1.93 -21.40
CA VAL A 19 35.50 1.59 -20.46
C VAL A 19 35.04 0.43 -19.58
N TYR A 20 35.91 -0.57 -19.41
CA TYR A 20 35.66 -1.69 -18.53
C TYR A 20 36.11 -1.36 -17.10
N LEU A 21 35.29 -1.70 -16.10
CA LEU A 21 35.54 -1.30 -14.72
C LEU A 21 36.82 -1.92 -14.12
N ASP A 22 37.26 -3.07 -14.66
CA ASP A 22 38.50 -3.77 -14.29
C ASP A 22 39.77 -3.13 -14.89
N GLU A 23 39.64 -2.30 -15.92
CA GLU A 23 40.75 -1.59 -16.58
C GLU A 23 40.98 -0.17 -15.98
N LEU A 24 40.18 0.23 -14.99
CA LEU A 24 40.32 1.53 -14.32
C LEU A 24 41.54 1.56 -13.41
N VAL A 25 42.37 2.60 -13.55
CA VAL A 25 43.52 2.84 -12.67
C VAL A 25 43.16 3.96 -11.70
N GLY A 26 42.85 3.59 -10.45
CA GLY A 26 42.44 4.55 -9.41
C GLY A 26 41.16 5.31 -9.77
N GLY A 27 40.16 4.61 -10.32
CA GLY A 27 38.85 5.17 -10.65
C GLY A 27 38.82 6.08 -11.89
N ARG A 28 39.91 6.15 -12.66
CA ARG A 28 40.04 7.04 -13.82
C ARG A 28 39.94 6.31 -15.15
N CYS A 29 39.28 6.96 -16.11
CA CYS A 29 39.26 6.54 -17.49
C CYS A 29 40.69 6.47 -18.05
N PRO A 30 41.12 5.33 -18.64
CA PRO A 30 42.48 5.17 -19.14
C PRO A 30 42.78 6.02 -20.39
N LEU A 31 41.74 6.48 -21.10
CA LEU A 31 41.89 7.23 -22.35
C LEU A 31 42.00 8.74 -22.11
N CYS A 32 41.22 9.30 -21.17
CA CYS A 32 41.16 10.75 -20.94
C CYS A 32 41.52 11.18 -19.50
N GLY A 33 41.72 10.24 -18.58
CA GLY A 33 42.07 10.52 -17.19
C GLY A 33 40.93 11.10 -16.34
N TYR A 34 39.71 11.16 -16.88
CA TYR A 34 38.51 11.59 -16.17
C TYR A 34 38.21 10.65 -14.99
N SER A 35 37.92 11.21 -13.82
CA SER A 35 37.63 10.46 -12.60
C SER A 35 36.16 10.03 -12.60
N LEU A 36 35.90 8.75 -12.79
CA LEU A 36 34.55 8.17 -12.69
C LEU A 36 34.10 8.05 -11.22
N ASP A 37 35.02 8.13 -10.27
CA ASP A 37 34.72 8.16 -8.83
C ASP A 37 34.00 9.45 -8.39
N ASP A 38 34.07 10.52 -9.20
CA ASP A 38 33.41 11.82 -8.92
C ASP A 38 31.93 11.82 -9.38
N ASP A 39 31.52 10.80 -10.13
CA ASP A 39 30.15 10.60 -10.61
C ASP A 39 29.36 9.65 -9.69
N GLY A 40 29.76 9.55 -8.42
CA GLY A 40 29.15 8.72 -7.37
C GLY A 40 27.70 9.09 -7.01
N GLU A 41 26.96 9.72 -7.92
CA GLU A 41 25.54 10.05 -7.82
C GLU A 41 24.73 9.46 -8.99
N VAL A 42 25.24 8.46 -9.71
CA VAL A 42 24.47 7.74 -10.74
C VAL A 42 24.42 6.23 -10.44
N CYS A 43 23.88 5.91 -9.27
CA CYS A 43 23.19 4.65 -8.98
C CYS A 43 21.97 4.92 -8.08
N SER A 44 21.24 6.01 -8.33
CA SER A 44 19.96 6.33 -7.67
C SER A 44 18.75 5.78 -8.45
N GLU A 45 18.84 4.55 -8.99
CA GLU A 45 17.64 3.88 -9.55
C GLU A 45 17.25 2.61 -8.75
N PHE A 46 18.07 2.21 -7.78
CA PHE A 46 17.74 1.14 -6.82
C PHE A 46 17.86 1.58 -5.35
N ASP A 47 18.08 2.88 -5.11
CA ASP A 47 18.12 3.47 -3.77
C ASP A 47 16.84 4.27 -3.44
N GLU A 48 15.70 3.92 -4.04
CA GLU A 48 14.43 3.94 -3.29
C GLU A 48 14.36 2.67 -2.44
N THR A 49 15.36 2.48 -1.58
CA THR A 49 15.24 1.59 -0.43
C THR A 49 14.03 2.06 0.37
N LEU A 50 12.93 1.28 0.32
CA LEU A 50 11.73 1.42 1.17
C LEU A 50 12.05 2.24 2.41
N GLU A 51 11.58 3.48 2.46
CA GLU A 51 11.84 4.31 3.62
C GLU A 51 11.22 3.62 4.83
N ARG A 52 11.78 3.85 6.03
CA ARG A 52 11.29 3.22 7.27
C ARG A 52 9.79 3.50 7.50
N SER A 53 9.29 4.60 6.94
CA SER A 53 7.88 5.02 6.80
C SER A 53 7.05 4.04 5.96
N ASP A 54 7.55 3.63 4.79
CA ASP A 54 6.83 2.79 3.82
C ASP A 54 6.60 1.38 4.35
N LEU A 55 7.59 0.81 5.03
CA LEU A 55 7.44 -0.50 5.65
C LEU A 55 6.34 -0.50 6.72
N GLY A 56 6.27 0.57 7.53
CA GLY A 56 5.22 0.72 8.55
C GLY A 56 3.83 0.82 7.91
N TRP A 57 3.70 1.60 6.84
CA TRP A 57 2.46 1.75 6.09
C TRP A 57 2.02 0.45 5.41
N MET A 58 2.94 -0.30 4.81
CA MET A 58 2.65 -1.61 4.23
C MET A 58 2.18 -2.62 5.28
N ILE A 59 2.86 -2.69 6.42
CA ILE A 59 2.48 -3.57 7.53
C ILE A 59 1.08 -3.21 8.04
N PHE A 60 0.81 -1.91 8.26
CA PHE A 60 -0.51 -1.42 8.66
C PHE A 60 -1.57 -1.83 7.64
N THR A 61 -1.35 -1.53 6.37
CA THR A 61 -2.25 -1.83 5.26
C THR A 61 -2.56 -3.33 5.21
N TYR A 62 -1.54 -4.19 5.29
CA TYR A 62 -1.72 -5.64 5.34
C TYR A 62 -2.63 -6.08 6.50
N PHE A 63 -2.38 -5.61 7.72
CA PHE A 63 -3.19 -5.97 8.87
C PHE A 63 -4.64 -5.48 8.75
N MET A 64 -4.84 -4.30 8.17
CA MET A 64 -6.17 -3.74 7.91
C MET A 64 -6.93 -4.58 6.87
N PHE A 65 -6.27 -4.95 5.78
CA PHE A 65 -6.85 -5.86 4.78
C PHE A 65 -7.22 -7.20 5.39
N LYS A 66 -6.27 -7.87 6.05
CA LYS A 66 -6.50 -9.17 6.68
C LYS A 66 -7.68 -9.13 7.65
N ARG A 67 -7.71 -8.13 8.54
CA ARG A 67 -8.78 -7.96 9.51
C ARG A 67 -10.15 -7.81 8.86
N PHE A 68 -10.26 -7.01 7.80
CA PHE A 68 -11.55 -6.76 7.14
C PHE A 68 -11.94 -7.85 6.14
N ASP A 69 -10.98 -8.53 5.55
CA ASP A 69 -11.19 -9.71 4.72
C ASP A 69 -11.76 -10.87 5.55
N ASP A 70 -11.24 -11.08 6.77
CA ASP A 70 -11.80 -12.02 7.75
C ASP A 70 -13.27 -11.69 8.12
N LEU A 71 -13.66 -10.41 8.02
CA LEU A 71 -15.03 -9.92 8.22
C LEU A 71 -15.90 -9.97 6.95
N GLY A 72 -15.32 -10.38 5.80
CA GLY A 72 -16.00 -10.49 4.52
C GLY A 72 -16.32 -9.13 3.87
N VAL A 73 -15.52 -8.09 4.15
CA VAL A 73 -15.59 -6.79 3.49
C VAL A 73 -14.99 -6.89 2.09
N ASN A 74 -15.51 -6.13 1.13
CA ASN A 74 -14.89 -6.03 -0.19
C ASN A 74 -13.53 -5.29 -0.10
N PRO A 75 -12.43 -5.83 -0.66
CA PRO A 75 -11.12 -5.16 -0.62
C PRO A 75 -11.14 -3.75 -1.22
N LEU A 76 -12.00 -3.47 -2.21
CA LEU A 76 -12.15 -2.11 -2.76
C LEU A 76 -12.66 -1.11 -1.71
N ASN A 77 -13.56 -1.54 -0.82
CA ASN A 77 -14.06 -0.66 0.24
C ASN A 77 -12.99 -0.41 1.30
N VAL A 78 -12.13 -1.41 1.57
CA VAL A 78 -10.98 -1.26 2.47
C VAL A 78 -9.95 -0.30 1.86
N MET A 79 -9.62 -0.44 0.57
CA MET A 79 -8.75 0.50 -0.17
C MET A 79 -9.25 1.94 -0.01
N GLN A 80 -10.53 2.19 -0.32
CA GLN A 80 -11.13 3.53 -0.22
C GLN A 80 -11.07 4.10 1.20
N MET A 81 -11.23 3.24 2.21
CA MET A 81 -11.11 3.66 3.60
C MET A 81 -9.67 4.03 3.96
N LEU A 82 -8.68 3.25 3.50
CA LEU A 82 -7.26 3.51 3.75
C LEU A 82 -6.78 4.78 3.04
N SER A 83 -7.23 5.06 1.82
CA SER A 83 -6.89 6.31 1.13
C SER A 83 -7.41 7.53 1.89
N ARG A 84 -8.64 7.48 2.42
CA ARG A 84 -9.19 8.56 3.28
C ARG A 84 -8.40 8.72 4.57
N TYR A 85 -7.90 7.62 5.13
CA TYR A 85 -7.08 7.65 6.33
C TYR A 85 -5.71 8.28 6.04
N GLU A 86 -5.07 7.93 4.92
CA GLU A 86 -3.81 8.49 4.46
C GLU A 86 -3.91 10.00 4.23
N GLU A 87 -4.96 10.45 3.52
CA GLU A 87 -5.27 11.87 3.33
C GLU A 87 -5.43 12.57 4.68
N GLY A 88 -6.16 11.98 5.63
CA GLY A 88 -6.37 12.54 6.97
C GLY A 88 -5.11 12.60 7.84
N CYS A 89 -4.16 11.68 7.65
CA CYS A 89 -2.89 11.68 8.38
C CYS A 89 -2.02 12.90 8.06
N THR A 90 -2.19 13.48 6.87
CA THR A 90 -1.43 14.67 6.46
C THR A 90 -1.91 15.96 7.15
N CYS A 91 -3.12 15.94 7.74
CA CYS A 91 -3.77 17.14 8.26
C CYS A 91 -3.73 17.27 9.79
N ASP A 92 -3.91 16.19 10.59
CA ASP A 92 -3.75 16.26 12.06
C ASP A 92 -3.83 14.88 12.78
N LEU A 93 -2.84 14.56 13.64
CA LEU A 93 -2.74 13.27 14.34
C LEU A 93 -3.89 12.96 15.32
N ARG A 94 -4.58 13.99 15.83
CA ARG A 94 -5.67 13.85 16.82
C ARG A 94 -7.00 13.43 16.20
N GLU A 95 -7.25 13.77 14.94
CA GLU A 95 -8.51 13.45 14.26
C GLU A 95 -8.55 11.99 13.75
N ILE A 96 -7.37 11.44 13.46
CA ILE A 96 -7.17 10.08 12.93
C ILE A 96 -7.77 9.00 13.86
N GLY A 97 -7.58 9.15 15.18
CA GLY A 97 -8.11 8.19 16.17
C GLY A 97 -9.63 8.11 16.20
N MET A 98 -10.32 9.11 15.64
CA MET A 98 -11.78 9.22 15.60
C MET A 98 -12.36 8.95 14.22
N LEU A 99 -11.56 8.55 13.22
CA LEU A 99 -12.08 8.30 11.87
C LEU A 99 -13.13 7.17 11.93
N GLN A 100 -14.37 7.56 11.72
CA GLN A 100 -15.50 6.64 11.69
C GLN A 100 -15.53 5.97 10.31
N TYR A 101 -15.62 4.65 10.31
CA TYR A 101 -15.79 3.87 9.10
C TYR A 101 -17.13 3.17 9.09
N GLU A 102 -17.69 3.03 7.90
CA GLU A 102 -18.89 2.23 7.63
C GLU A 102 -18.60 1.39 6.37
N LEU A 103 -18.45 0.08 6.56
CA LEU A 103 -18.03 -0.85 5.52
C LEU A 103 -19.10 -1.92 5.28
N GLU A 104 -19.47 -2.12 4.02
CA GLU A 104 -20.39 -3.20 3.65
C GLU A 104 -19.68 -4.55 3.73
N THR A 105 -20.33 -5.51 4.38
CA THR A 105 -19.89 -6.89 4.59
C THR A 105 -20.83 -7.86 3.91
N ARG A 106 -20.27 -8.98 3.44
CA ARG A 106 -21.08 -10.09 2.93
C ARG A 106 -21.83 -10.75 4.08
N MET A 107 -23.14 -10.93 3.91
CA MET A 107 -23.94 -11.70 4.85
C MET A 107 -23.57 -13.18 4.76
N SER A 108 -23.20 -13.76 5.90
CA SER A 108 -22.94 -15.20 6.01
C SER A 108 -24.21 -16.03 5.76
N TYR A 109 -24.07 -17.30 5.39
CA TYR A 109 -25.21 -18.17 5.10
C TYR A 109 -26.22 -18.24 6.24
N TRP A 110 -25.75 -18.43 7.47
CA TRP A 110 -26.59 -18.43 8.68
C TRP A 110 -27.32 -17.12 8.91
N GLU A 111 -26.62 -16.02 8.66
CA GLU A 111 -27.18 -14.68 8.81
C GLU A 111 -28.28 -14.40 7.77
N ARG A 112 -28.31 -15.10 6.64
CA ARG A 112 -29.39 -14.96 5.66
C ARG A 112 -30.69 -15.67 6.06
N LEU A 113 -30.63 -16.58 7.04
CA LEU A 113 -31.78 -17.37 7.48
C LEU A 113 -32.49 -16.76 8.69
N ILE A 114 -31.80 -15.93 9.46
CA ILE A 114 -32.30 -15.35 10.72
C ILE A 114 -33.01 -14.02 10.44
N PRO A 115 -34.21 -13.77 11.03
CA PRO A 115 -34.86 -12.46 10.94
C PRO A 115 -33.99 -11.37 11.55
N LYS A 116 -33.85 -10.26 10.82
CA LYS A 116 -33.04 -9.11 11.25
C LYS A 116 -33.88 -7.85 11.32
N ARG A 117 -33.52 -6.98 12.25
CA ARG A 117 -34.12 -5.65 12.37
C ARG A 117 -33.28 -4.63 11.61
N CYS A 118 -33.91 -3.87 10.71
CA CYS A 118 -33.23 -2.80 9.99
C CYS A 118 -32.84 -1.67 10.94
N SER A 119 -31.58 -1.24 10.90
CA SER A 119 -31.07 -0.14 11.74
C SER A 119 -31.61 1.23 11.34
N LYS A 120 -32.11 1.40 10.11
CA LYS A 120 -32.67 2.68 9.62
C LYS A 120 -34.17 2.79 9.89
N CYS A 121 -34.97 1.81 9.47
CA CYS A 121 -36.44 1.88 9.54
C CYS A 121 -37.07 0.99 10.62
N GLY A 122 -36.28 0.18 11.32
CA GLY A 122 -36.75 -0.69 12.41
C GLY A 122 -37.59 -1.90 11.99
N ARG A 123 -37.89 -2.08 10.70
CA ARG A 123 -38.67 -3.22 10.17
C ARG A 123 -37.87 -4.52 10.24
N ILE A 124 -38.57 -5.64 10.45
CA ILE A 124 -37.98 -6.98 10.40
C ILE A 124 -37.96 -7.46 8.95
N PHE A 125 -36.83 -8.01 8.50
CA PHE A 125 -36.69 -8.61 7.18
C PHE A 125 -35.99 -9.97 7.28
N PHE A 126 -36.39 -10.88 6.39
CA PHE A 126 -35.87 -12.26 6.35
C PHE A 126 -34.95 -12.51 5.15
N ARG A 127 -35.12 -11.75 4.06
CA ARG A 127 -34.37 -11.94 2.81
C ARG A 127 -33.93 -10.60 2.24
N GLY A 128 -32.81 -10.64 1.51
CA GLY A 128 -32.17 -9.46 0.95
C GLY A 128 -31.53 -8.56 2.02
N GLY A 129 -31.21 -7.33 1.63
CA GLY A 129 -30.57 -6.33 2.47
C GLY A 129 -29.05 -6.41 2.43
N LYS A 130 -28.41 -5.50 3.17
CA LYS A 130 -26.96 -5.41 3.31
C LYS A 130 -26.56 -5.46 4.77
N SER A 131 -25.40 -6.06 5.01
CA SER A 131 -24.75 -6.08 6.31
C SER A 131 -23.66 -5.04 6.32
N VAL A 132 -23.56 -4.27 7.39
CA VAL A 132 -22.64 -3.15 7.49
C VAL A 132 -21.94 -3.21 8.83
N ILE A 133 -20.62 -3.09 8.84
CA ILE A 133 -19.85 -2.90 10.05
C ILE A 133 -19.51 -1.42 10.18
N ALA A 134 -19.77 -0.86 11.36
CA ALA A 134 -19.43 0.52 11.67
C ALA A 134 -18.57 0.57 12.92
N GLY A 135 -17.56 1.43 12.93
CA GLY A 135 -16.65 1.57 14.06
C GLY A 135 -15.74 2.79 13.92
N CYS A 136 -14.85 2.94 14.89
CA CYS A 136 -13.76 3.91 14.83
C CYS A 136 -12.45 3.15 14.61
N LEU A 137 -11.59 3.63 13.72
CA LEU A 137 -10.30 2.99 13.43
C LEU A 137 -9.39 2.87 14.67
N GLY A 138 -9.44 3.84 15.58
CA GLY A 138 -8.68 3.82 16.83
C GLY A 138 -9.20 2.83 17.87
N ARG A 139 -10.36 2.18 17.66
CA ARG A 139 -10.95 1.21 18.58
C ARG A 139 -11.03 -0.17 17.92
N GLN A 140 -10.81 -1.21 18.72
CA GLN A 140 -10.95 -2.58 18.22
C GLN A 140 -12.43 -2.99 18.06
N ASP A 141 -13.36 -2.30 18.71
CA ASP A 141 -14.77 -2.62 18.67
C ASP A 141 -15.44 -2.17 17.36
N TYR A 142 -16.25 -3.05 16.80
CA TYR A 142 -17.13 -2.75 15.67
C TYR A 142 -18.56 -3.15 16.00
N VAL A 143 -19.52 -2.38 15.48
CA VAL A 143 -20.94 -2.68 15.59
C VAL A 143 -21.45 -3.16 14.24
N LYS A 144 -21.93 -4.39 14.19
CA LYS A 144 -22.58 -4.95 13.00
C LYS A 144 -24.04 -4.51 12.95
N ARG A 145 -24.43 -3.84 11.88
CA ARG A 145 -25.78 -3.34 11.61
C ARG A 145 -26.32 -3.96 10.33
N TYR A 146 -27.64 -4.07 10.26
CA TYR A 146 -28.35 -4.65 9.12
C TYR A 146 -29.29 -3.61 8.51
N ILE A 147 -29.31 -3.51 7.18
CA ILE A 147 -30.14 -2.58 6.44
C ILE A 147 -31.00 -3.38 5.47
N CYS A 148 -32.32 -3.18 5.50
CA CYS A 148 -33.25 -3.85 4.59
C CYS A 148 -33.12 -3.29 3.16
N THR A 149 -33.64 -3.99 2.16
CA THR A 149 -33.59 -3.56 0.74
C THR A 149 -34.32 -2.26 0.45
N ALA A 150 -35.23 -1.84 1.32
CA ALA A 150 -35.98 -0.59 1.16
C ALA A 150 -35.23 0.65 1.68
N CYS A 151 -34.00 0.51 2.20
CA CYS A 151 -33.23 1.57 2.88
C CYS A 151 -31.75 1.59 2.48
#